data_AF-A0A5M6INV1-F1
#
_entry.id   AF-A0A5M6INV1-F1
#
_cell.length_a   1.000
_cell.length_b   1.000
_cell.length_c   1.000
_cell.angle_alpha   90.00
_cell.angle_beta   90.00
_cell.angle_gamma   90.00
#
_symmetry.space_group_name_H-M   'P 1'
#
loop_
_entity.id
_entity.type
_entity.pdbx_description
1 polymer ?
#
loop_
_entity_poly.entity_id
_entity_poly.type
_entity_poly.pdbx_seq_one_letter_code
_entity_poly.pdbx_strand_id
1 'polypeptide(L)'
;MKLLLLLIVVAVSVAFLYPPYAEDSETSCAAFEHRVKALADAQIDRVAGDNPRLQSLLGTLKGAAPTGLFADAYIHHHFPSLPPTLACTVAYWRTVQTPDLRRLAGSLMP
;
A
#
# COMPACT_ATOMS: atom_id res chain seq x y z
N MET A 1 9.75 21.49 -26.29
CA MET A 1 9.78 20.01 -26.43
C MET A 1 10.81 19.36 -25.52
N LYS A 2 12.11 19.70 -25.58
CA LYS A 2 13.16 19.14 -24.69
C LYS A 2 12.84 19.26 -23.18
N LEU A 3 12.32 20.41 -22.77
CA LEU A 3 11.99 20.70 -21.37
C LEU A 3 10.79 19.88 -20.87
N LEU A 4 9.81 19.63 -21.74
CA LEU A 4 8.62 18.83 -21.43
C LEU A 4 9.00 17.34 -21.29
N LEU A 5 9.88 16.85 -22.16
CA LEU A 5 10.44 15.50 -22.09
C LEU A 5 11.26 15.30 -20.80
N LEU A 6 12.06 16.30 -20.41
CA LEU A 6 12.82 16.28 -19.17
C LEU A 6 11.90 16.22 -17.94
N LEU A 7 10.82 17.01 -17.91
CA LEU A 7 9.84 16.98 -16.82
C LEU A 7 9.14 15.62 -16.71
N ILE A 8 8.80 14.98 -17.83
CA ILE A 8 8.18 13.65 -17.83
C ILE A 8 9.13 12.61 -17.23
N VAL A 9 10.40 12.60 -17.64
CA VAL A 9 11.40 11.65 -17.11
C VAL A 9 11.58 11.86 -15.60
N VAL A 10 11.67 13.10 -15.15
CA VAL A 10 11.77 13.42 -13.72
C VAL A 10 10.53 12.95 -12.96
N ALA A 11 9.33 13.23 -13.49
CA ALA A 11 8.08 12.82 -12.84
C ALA A 11 7.95 11.29 -12.71
N VAL A 12 8.29 10.55 -13.77
CA VAL A 12 8.31 9.08 -13.75
C VAL A 12 9.33 8.57 -12.75
N SER A 13 10.54 9.14 -12.74
CA SER A 13 11.59 8.71 -11.80
C SER A 13 11.14 8.91 -10.35
N VAL A 14 10.57 10.07 -10.03
CA VAL A 14 10.01 10.34 -8.69
C VAL A 14 8.89 9.35 -8.38
N ALA A 15 7.98 9.07 -9.32
CA ALA A 15 6.88 8.13 -9.09
C ALA A 15 7.35 6.71 -8.72
N PHE A 16 8.49 6.25 -9.25
CA PHE A 16 9.05 4.93 -8.97
C PHE A 16 9.97 4.87 -7.75
N LEU A 17 10.80 5.90 -7.53
CA LEU A 17 11.74 5.92 -6.42
C LEU A 17 11.13 6.42 -5.10
N TYR A 18 10.03 7.19 -5.17
CA TYR A 18 9.39 7.74 -3.97
C TYR A 18 8.82 6.68 -3.02
N PRO A 19 8.09 5.64 -3.49
CA PRO A 19 7.52 4.64 -2.57
C PRO A 19 8.55 3.94 -1.67
N PRO A 20 9.64 3.33 -2.20
CA PRO A 20 10.62 2.66 -1.34
C PRO A 20 11.34 3.64 -0.42
N TYR A 21 11.58 4.88 -0.86
CA TYR A 21 12.20 5.93 -0.05
C TYR A 21 11.28 6.42 1.09
N ALA A 22 9.99 6.59 0.83
CA ALA A 22 9.03 7.12 1.81
C ALA A 22 8.67 6.10 2.90
N GLU A 23 8.68 4.81 2.56
CA GLU A 23 8.26 3.73 3.47
C GLU A 23 9.45 2.89 4.00
N ASP A 24 10.69 3.35 3.77
CA ASP A 24 11.95 2.69 4.18
C ASP A 24 12.00 1.19 3.83
N SER A 25 11.82 0.89 2.54
CA SER A 25 11.69 -0.49 2.06
C SER A 25 12.52 -0.76 0.80
N GLU A 26 12.96 -2.02 0.64
CA GLU A 26 13.84 -2.41 -0.45
C GLU A 26 13.14 -2.50 -1.82
N THR A 27 11.81 -2.63 -1.84
CA THR A 27 11.03 -2.80 -3.08
C THR A 27 9.72 -2.01 -3.06
N SER A 28 9.19 -1.67 -4.24
CA SER A 28 7.90 -0.99 -4.37
C SER A 28 6.72 -1.80 -3.81
N CYS A 29 6.82 -3.14 -3.81
CA CYS A 29 5.81 -4.02 -3.24
C CYS A 29 5.86 -4.04 -1.71
N ALA A 30 7.07 -4.08 -1.14
CA ALA A 30 7.24 -3.88 0.30
C ALA A 30 6.70 -2.51 0.72
N ALA A 31 7.03 -1.43 -0.02
CA ALA A 31 6.50 -0.09 0.26
C ALA A 31 4.96 -0.05 0.29
N PHE A 32 4.31 -0.65 -0.71
CA PHE A 32 2.86 -0.76 -0.76
C PHE A 32 2.30 -1.52 0.46
N GLU A 33 2.94 -2.61 0.85
CA GLU A 33 2.49 -3.41 1.97
C GLU A 33 2.68 -2.72 3.33
N HIS A 34 3.82 -2.06 3.54
CA HIS A 34 4.07 -1.20 4.69
C HIS A 34 2.99 -0.12 4.79
N ARG A 35 2.64 0.49 3.67
CA ARG A 35 1.59 1.51 3.61
C ARG A 35 0.21 0.96 3.97
N VAL A 36 -0.15 -0.20 3.41
CA VAL A 36 -1.43 -0.87 3.72
C VAL A 36 -1.49 -1.25 5.19
N LYS A 37 -0.40 -1.80 5.75
CA LYS A 37 -0.29 -2.12 7.17
C LYS A 37 -0.45 -0.88 8.04
N ALA A 38 0.23 0.22 7.71
CA ALA A 38 0.09 1.48 8.43
C ALA A 38 -1.35 2.03 8.40
N LEU A 39 -2.03 1.93 7.25
CA LEU A 39 -3.44 2.31 7.14
C LEU A 39 -4.35 1.38 7.96
N ALA A 40 -4.04 0.08 8.01
CA ALA A 40 -4.83 -0.91 8.73
C ALA A 40 -4.71 -0.68 10.23
N ASP A 41 -3.49 -0.41 10.68
CA ASP A 41 -3.18 -0.04 12.05
C ASP A 41 -3.93 1.23 12.45
N ALA A 42 -3.86 2.29 11.63
CA ALA A 42 -4.57 3.53 11.89
C ALA A 42 -6.10 3.35 11.93
N GLN A 43 -6.67 2.42 11.15
CA GLN A 43 -8.09 2.09 11.22
C GLN A 43 -8.43 1.26 12.45
N ILE A 44 -7.61 0.27 12.79
CA ILE A 44 -7.75 -0.55 14.00
C ILE A 44 -7.71 0.34 15.24
N ASP A 45 -6.76 1.26 15.34
CA ASP A 45 -6.63 2.17 16.47
C ASP A 45 -7.86 3.08 16.61
N ARG A 46 -8.43 3.56 15.49
CA ARG A 46 -9.68 4.32 15.48
C ARG A 46 -10.89 3.49 15.94
N VAL A 47 -10.96 2.22 15.54
CA VAL A 47 -12.09 1.33 15.88
C VAL A 47 -11.99 0.80 17.30
N ALA A 48 -10.77 0.47 17.74
CA ALA A 48 -10.51 0.01 19.09
C ALA A 48 -10.73 1.11 20.12
N GLY A 49 -10.45 2.38 19.78
CA GLY A 49 -10.65 3.52 20.67
C GLY A 49 -10.02 3.28 22.05
N ASP A 50 -10.70 3.74 23.10
CA ASP A 50 -10.30 3.56 24.51
C ASP A 50 -10.59 2.14 25.06
N ASN A 51 -10.89 1.14 24.22
CA ASN A 51 -11.24 -0.20 24.68
C ASN A 51 -10.00 -1.12 24.71
N PRO A 52 -9.32 -1.29 25.87
CA PRO A 52 -8.01 -1.95 25.95
C PRO A 52 -8.05 -3.44 25.60
N ARG A 53 -9.21 -4.10 25.77
CA ARG A 53 -9.41 -5.50 25.41
C ARG A 53 -9.49 -5.72 23.90
N LEU A 54 -10.03 -4.74 23.17
CA LEU A 54 -10.10 -4.82 21.71
C LEU A 54 -8.72 -4.55 21.10
N GLN A 55 -7.96 -3.61 21.67
CA GLN A 55 -6.57 -3.35 21.26
C GLN A 55 -5.67 -4.58 21.42
N SER A 56 -5.76 -5.34 22.52
CA SER A 56 -4.89 -6.51 22.74
C SER A 56 -5.21 -7.67 21.79
N LEU A 57 -6.49 -7.90 21.48
CA LEU A 57 -6.92 -8.88 20.49
C LEU A 57 -6.51 -8.48 19.07
N LEU A 58 -6.70 -7.21 18.69
CA LEU A 58 -6.32 -6.74 17.35
C LEU A 58 -4.79 -6.68 17.19
N GLY A 59 -4.05 -6.37 18.26
CA GLY A 59 -2.59 -6.39 18.28
C GLY A 59 -1.99 -7.78 18.06
N THR A 60 -2.63 -8.83 18.57
CA THR A 60 -2.19 -10.22 18.33
C THR A 60 -2.48 -10.68 16.91
N LEU A 61 -3.63 -10.31 16.32
CA LEU A 61 -3.90 -10.57 14.90
C LEU A 61 -2.92 -9.82 13.97
N LYS A 62 -2.57 -8.58 14.31
CA LYS A 62 -1.61 -7.75 13.56
C LYS A 62 -0.21 -8.36 13.48
N GLY A 63 0.23 -9.05 14.54
CA GLY A 63 1.52 -9.75 14.58
C GLY A 63 1.57 -11.02 13.73
N ALA A 64 0.42 -11.62 13.43
CA ALA A 64 0.33 -12.89 12.70
C ALA A 64 0.13 -12.74 11.18
N ALA A 65 -0.06 -11.51 10.68
CA ALA A 65 -0.29 -11.27 9.26
C ALA A 65 1.00 -11.49 8.44
N PRO A 66 1.00 -12.41 7.45
CA PRO A 66 2.17 -12.67 6.64
C PRO A 66 2.50 -11.46 5.75
N THR A 67 3.77 -11.04 5.79
CA THR A 67 4.33 -10.01 4.90
C THR A 67 4.68 -10.62 3.54
N GLY A 68 4.33 -9.94 2.45
CA GLY A 68 4.61 -10.23 1.05
C GLY A 68 3.39 -10.79 0.30
N LEU A 69 2.60 -11.63 0.98
CA LEU A 69 1.51 -12.40 0.38
C LEU A 69 0.31 -11.55 0.00
N PHE A 70 0.04 -10.50 0.77
CA PHE A 70 -1.08 -9.59 0.49
C PHE A 70 -0.84 -8.76 -0.76
N ALA A 71 0.35 -8.17 -0.88
CA ALA A 71 0.70 -7.34 -2.03
C ALA A 71 0.60 -8.15 -3.33
N ASP A 72 1.14 -9.38 -3.33
CA ASP A 72 1.14 -10.26 -4.49
C ASP A 72 -0.28 -10.72 -4.89
N ALA A 73 -1.11 -11.10 -3.92
CA ALA A 73 -2.51 -11.47 -4.19
C ALA A 73 -3.33 -10.29 -4.72
N TYR A 74 -3.16 -9.10 -4.13
CA TYR A 74 -3.88 -7.89 -4.52
C TYR A 74 -3.52 -7.45 -5.95
N ILE A 75 -2.23 -7.38 -6.28
CA ILE A 75 -1.80 -6.94 -7.62
C ILE A 75 -2.22 -7.93 -8.71
N HIS A 76 -2.17 -9.24 -8.45
CA HIS A 76 -2.60 -10.24 -9.43
C HIS A 76 -4.11 -10.16 -9.70
N HIS A 77 -4.90 -9.78 -8.70
CA HIS A 77 -6.34 -9.63 -8.87
C HIS A 77 -6.71 -8.33 -9.61
N HIS A 78 -6.09 -7.20 -9.23
CA HIS A 78 -6.47 -5.87 -9.74
C HIS A 78 -5.72 -5.44 -10.99
N PHE A 79 -4.52 -5.97 -11.20
CA PHE A 79 -3.59 -5.57 -12.25
C PHE A 79 -2.97 -6.78 -12.96
N PRO A 80 -3.76 -7.73 -13.48
CA PRO A 80 -3.23 -8.99 -14.04
C PRO A 80 -2.33 -8.79 -15.26
N SER A 81 -2.44 -7.66 -15.95
CA SER A 81 -1.63 -7.34 -17.14
C SER A 81 -0.36 -6.54 -16.84
N LEU A 82 -0.13 -6.16 -15.58
CA LEU A 82 1.03 -5.34 -15.20
C LEU A 82 2.10 -6.20 -14.52
N PRO A 83 3.39 -5.95 -14.79
CA PRO A 83 4.48 -6.49 -14.00
C PRO A 83 4.31 -6.15 -12.51
N PRO A 84 4.67 -7.05 -11.57
CA PRO A 84 4.42 -6.88 -10.14
C PRO A 84 4.94 -5.54 -9.58
N THR A 85 6.13 -5.13 -9.99
CA THR A 85 6.75 -3.86 -9.56
C THR A 85 5.95 -2.63 -9.99
N LEU A 86 5.44 -2.62 -11.23
CA LEU A 86 4.58 -1.54 -11.72
C LEU A 86 3.24 -1.54 -11.00
N ALA A 87 2.63 -2.72 -10.84
CA ALA A 87 1.35 -2.86 -10.17
C ALA A 87 1.41 -2.39 -8.70
N CYS A 88 2.46 -2.76 -7.96
CA CYS A 88 2.69 -2.29 -6.59
C CYS A 88 2.90 -0.78 -6.51
N THR A 89 3.62 -0.19 -7.48
CA THR A 89 3.82 1.27 -7.53
C THR A 89 2.50 2.00 -7.76
N VAL A 90 1.67 1.52 -8.70
CA VAL A 90 0.34 2.09 -8.96
C VAL A 90 -0.58 1.92 -7.74
N ALA A 91 -0.55 0.75 -7.11
CA ALA A 91 -1.31 0.47 -5.90
C ALA A 91 -0.90 1.38 -4.74
N TYR A 92 0.41 1.63 -4.55
CA TYR A 92 0.93 2.58 -3.58
C TYR A 92 0.35 3.98 -3.82
N TRP A 93 0.46 4.52 -5.03
CA TRP A 93 -0.08 5.86 -5.33
C TRP A 93 -1.60 5.93 -5.14
N ARG A 94 -2.33 4.84 -5.39
CA ARG A 94 -3.77 4.75 -5.10
C ARG A 94 -4.06 4.85 -3.59
N THR A 95 -3.24 4.22 -2.74
CA THR A 95 -3.39 4.36 -1.27
C THR A 95 -3.02 5.74 -0.76
N VAL A 96 -2.08 6.44 -1.42
CA VAL A 96 -1.74 7.83 -1.10
C VAL A 96 -2.89 8.77 -1.44
N GLN A 97 -3.50 8.62 -2.63
CA GLN A 97 -4.62 9.46 -3.06
C GLN A 97 -5.93 9.15 -2.31
N THR A 98 -6.14 7.88 -1.96
CA THR A 98 -7.31 7.42 -1.21
C THR A 98 -6.87 6.60 0.00
N PRO A 99 -6.63 7.25 1.17
CA PRO A 99 -6.17 6.58 2.38
C PRO A 99 -7.34 5.90 3.12
N ASP A 100 -8.16 5.12 2.41
CA ASP A 100 -9.26 4.35 2.98
C ASP A 100 -9.22 2.91 2.51
N LEU A 101 -8.89 2.02 3.45
CA LEU A 101 -8.85 0.57 3.20
C LEU A 101 -10.21 -0.02 2.89
N ARG A 102 -11.33 0.60 3.28
CA ARG A 102 -12.66 0.09 2.92
C ARG A 102 -12.87 0.10 1.41
N ARG A 103 -12.28 1.08 0.71
CA ARG A 103 -12.32 1.14 -0.75
C ARG A 103 -11.35 0.16 -1.41
N LEU A 104 -10.24 -0.16 -0.76
CA LEU A 104 -9.35 -1.24 -1.22
C LEU A 104 -10.00 -2.61 -1.00
N ALA A 105 -10.54 -2.87 0.19
CA ALA A 105 -11.20 -4.13 0.55
C ALA A 105 -12.51 -4.36 -0.20
N GLY A 106 -13.32 -3.32 -0.42
CA GLY A 106 -14.54 -3.41 -1.23
C GLY A 106 -14.30 -3.73 -2.70
N SER A 107 -13.04 -3.68 -3.16
CA SER A 107 -12.64 -4.15 -4.49
C SER A 107 -12.10 -5.60 -4.50
N LEU A 108 -11.99 -6.24 -3.33
CA LEU A 108 -11.61 -7.66 -3.16
C LEU A 108 -12.82 -8.58 -2.91
N MET A 109 -14.00 -8.02 -2.62
CA MET A 109 -15.25 -8.78 -2.45
C MET A 109 -16.27 -8.29 -3.50
N PRO A 110 -16.62 -9.12 -4.52
CA PRO A 110 -17.75 -8.84 -5.41
C PRO A 110 -19.10 -8.94 -4.69
#